data_AF-A0A537J3G0-F1
#
_entry.id   AF-A0A537J3G0-F1
#
_cell.length_a   1.000
_cell.length_b   1.000
_cell.length_c   1.000
_cell.angle_alpha   90.00
_cell.angle_beta   90.00
_cell.angle_gamma   90.00
#
_symmetry.space_group_name_H-M   'P 1'
#
loop_
_entity.id
_entity.type
_entity.pdbx_description
1 polymer ?
#
loop_
_entity_poly.entity_id
_entity_poly.type
_entity_poly.pdbx_seq_one_letter_code
_entity_poly.pdbx_strand_id
1 'polypeptide(L)' 'MPATLIESKLFGHEKGSFTGDTDKRNGKFEQANEGTIFLDEIAEMPVEMQVNLLQIFSKLVRKQDT' A
#
# COMPACT_ATOMS: atom_id res chain seq x y z
N MET A 1 -7.69 -7.02 -10.27
CA MET A 1 -8.19 -7.13 -8.87
C MET A 1 -8.87 -5.83 -8.45
N PRO A 2 -9.82 -5.83 -7.50
CA PRO A 2 -10.43 -4.59 -6.99
C PRO A 2 -9.39 -3.69 -6.33
N ALA A 3 -9.43 -2.38 -6.60
CA ALA A 3 -8.49 -1.41 -6.04
C ALA A 3 -8.50 -1.42 -4.50
N THR A 4 -9.69 -1.46 -3.91
CA THR A 4 -9.90 -1.49 -2.45
C THR A 4 -9.23 -2.68 -1.77
N LEU A 5 -9.24 -3.86 -2.42
CA LEU A 5 -8.57 -5.05 -1.88
C LEU A 5 -7.05 -4.93 -1.94
N ILE A 6 -6.51 -4.33 -3.01
CA ILE A 6 -5.07 -4.09 -3.13
C ILE A 6 -4.64 -3.04 -2.10
N GLU A 7 -5.43 -1.98 -1.92
CA GLU A 7 -5.19 -0.92 -0.95
C GLU A 7 -5.15 -1.48 0.47
N SER A 8 -6.14 -2.26 0.88
CA SER A 8 -6.16 -2.95 2.18
C SER A 8 -4.95 -3.87 2.36
N LYS A 9 -4.50 -4.59 1.31
CA LYS A 9 -3.29 -5.42 1.40
C LYS A 9 -2.01 -4.59 1.57
N LEU A 10 -1.88 -3.49 0.83
CA LEU A 10 -0.68 -2.67 0.82
C LEU A 10 -0.56 -1.82 2.09
N PHE A 11 -1.64 -1.15 2.49
CA PHE A 11 -1.64 -0.17 3.58
C PHE A 11 -2.21 -0.71 4.88
N GLY A 12 -2.90 -1.85 4.83
CA GLY A 12 -3.65 -2.33 5.96
C GLY A 12 -4.95 -1.56 6.11
N HIS A 13 -5.63 -1.84 7.21
CA HIS A 13 -6.88 -1.18 7.56
C HIS A 13 -7.07 -1.22 9.08
N GLU A 14 -7.73 -0.21 9.61
CA GLU A 14 -8.16 -0.21 11.00
C GLU A 14 -9.47 -0.99 11.15
N LYS A 15 -9.71 -1.50 12.36
CA LYS A 15 -10.97 -2.18 12.71
C LYS A 15 -12.15 -1.25 12.41
N GLY A 16 -13.05 -1.70 11.53
CA GLY A 16 -14.23 -0.93 11.12
C GLY A 16 -14.04 0.03 9.92
N SER A 17 -12.83 0.14 9.35
CA SER A 17 -12.59 0.95 8.14
C SER A 17 -12.93 0.22 6.83
N PHE A 18 -13.10 -1.11 6.88
CA PHE A 18 -13.54 -1.93 5.75
C PHE A 18 -14.66 -2.88 6.18
N THR A 19 -15.67 -3.06 5.32
CA THR A 19 -16.89 -3.81 5.65
C THR A 19 -16.57 -5.30 5.83
N GLY A 20 -16.50 -5.75 7.09
CA GLY A 20 -16.29 -7.15 7.46
C GLY A 20 -15.12 -7.42 8.40
N ASP A 21 -14.30 -6.41 8.72
CA ASP A 21 -13.09 -6.63 9.52
C ASP A 21 -13.30 -6.48 11.03
N THR A 22 -12.97 -7.54 11.78
CA THR A 22 -13.05 -7.61 13.24
C THR A 22 -11.80 -7.09 13.94
N ASP A 23 -10.67 -6.97 13.25
CA ASP A 23 -9.37 -6.66 13.84
C ASP A 23 -8.52 -5.75 12.92
N LYS A 24 -7.59 -5.00 13.53
CA LYS A 24 -6.61 -4.17 12.80
C LYS A 24 -5.64 -5.08 12.05
N ARG A 25 -5.34 -4.77 10.79
CA ARG A 25 -4.36 -5.49 10.00
C ARG A 25 -3.27 -4.55 9.49
N ASN A 26 -2.02 -4.85 9.81
CA ASN A 26 -0.87 -4.11 9.30
C ASN A 26 -0.66 -4.40 7.81
N GLY A 27 -0.43 -3.35 7.02
CA GLY A 27 -0.19 -3.43 5.59
C GLY A 27 1.19 -3.97 5.22
N LYS A 28 1.40 -4.29 3.95
CA LYS A 28 2.71 -4.69 3.42
C LYS A 28 3.76 -3.58 3.53
N PHE A 29 3.38 -2.32 3.41
CA PHE A 29 4.32 -1.21 3.61
C PHE A 29 4.85 -1.14 5.04
N GLU A 30 3.98 -1.33 6.02
CA GLU A 30 4.38 -1.34 7.44
C GLU A 30 5.24 -2.57 7.76
N GLN A 31 4.85 -3.74 7.25
CA GLN A 31 5.61 -4.98 7.43
C GLN A 31 7.02 -4.92 6.82
N ALA A 32 7.19 -4.15 5.75
CA ALA A 32 8.47 -3.97 5.06
C ALA A 32 9.19 -2.68 5.45
N ASN A 33 8.83 -2.05 6.57
CA ASN A 33 9.56 -0.90 7.09
C ASN A 33 11.04 -1.25 7.27
N GLU A 34 11.94 -0.39 6.77
CA GLU A 34 13.40 -0.62 6.69
C GLU A 34 13.82 -1.86 5.90
N GLY A 35 12.88 -2.49 5.19
CA GLY A 35 13.11 -3.63 4.31
C GLY A 35 12.92 -3.28 2.84
N THR A 36 12.50 -4.25 2.05
CA THR A 36 12.24 -4.09 0.62
C THR A 36 10.89 -4.68 0.26
N ILE A 37 10.10 -3.95 -0.52
CA ILE A 37 8.85 -4.45 -1.10
C ILE A 37 9.12 -4.87 -2.54
N PHE A 38 8.76 -6.10 -2.86
CA PHE A 38 8.69 -6.59 -4.22
C PHE A 38 7.24 -6.50 -4.72
N LEU A 39 7.05 -5.87 -5.88
CA LEU A 39 5.76 -5.77 -6.55
C LEU A 39 5.82 -6.59 -7.84
N ASP A 40 5.15 -7.73 -7.85
CA ASP A 40 4.95 -8.53 -9.06
C ASP A 40 3.70 -8.06 -9.81
N GLU A 41 3.65 -8.31 -11.12
CA GLU A 41 2.50 -8.02 -11.99
C GLU A 41 1.96 -6.57 -11.85
N ILE A 42 2.83 -5.58 -11.63
CA ILE A 42 2.42 -4.19 -11.42
C ILE A 42 1.55 -3.62 -12.56
N ALA A 43 1.74 -4.13 -13.78
CA ALA A 43 0.95 -3.76 -14.95
C ALA A 43 -0.53 -4.20 -14.85
N GLU A 44 -0.83 -5.24 -14.06
CA GLU A 44 -2.19 -5.77 -13.84
C GLU A 44 -2.93 -5.04 -12.70
N MET A 45 -2.26 -4.12 -12.01
CA MET A 45 -2.88 -3.29 -10.98
C MET A 45 -3.78 -2.23 -11.62
N PRO A 46 -4.94 -1.90 -11.01
CA PRO A 46 -5.76 -0.78 -11.44
C PRO A 46 -4.95 0.52 -11.49
N VAL A 47 -5.22 1.36 -12.50
CA VAL A 47 -4.49 2.63 -12.73
C VAL A 47 -4.50 3.52 -11.49
N GLU A 48 -5.63 3.58 -10.77
CA GLU A 48 -5.76 4.34 -9.52
C GLU A 48 -4.74 3.91 -8.47
N MET A 49 -4.47 2.60 -8.36
CA MET A 49 -3.46 2.07 -7.43
C MET A 49 -2.03 2.39 -7.88
N GLN A 50 -1.77 2.41 -9.20
CA GLN A 50 -0.47 2.81 -9.73
C GLN A 50 -0.17 4.28 -9.39
N VAL A 51 -1.16 5.17 -9.50
CA VAL A 51 -1.04 6.58 -9.11
C VAL A 51 -0.76 6.71 -7.61
N ASN A 52 -1.47 5.96 -6.76
CA ASN A 52 -1.23 5.97 -5.31
C ASN A 52 0.19 5.51 -4.96
N LEU A 53 0.68 4.43 -5.60
CA LEU A 53 2.06 3.96 -5.42
C LEU A 53 3.10 5.03 -5.80
N LEU A 54 2.91 5.71 -6.94
CA LEU A 54 3.80 6.80 -7.37
C LEU A 54 3.84 7.95 -6.36
N GLN A 55 2.69 8.34 -5.80
CA GLN A 55 2.64 9.38 -4.77
C GLN A 55 3.46 9.00 -3.54
N ILE A 56 3.41 7.74 -3.11
CA ILE A 56 4.16 7.26 -1.95
C ILE A 56 5.65 7.27 -2.23
N PHE A 57 6.08 6.72 -3.38
CA PHE A 57 7.49 6.72 -3.75
C PHE A 57 8.04 8.14 -3.88
N SER A 58 7.27 9.08 -4.41
CA SER A 58 7.69 10.49 -4.49
C SER A 58 7.96 11.11 -3.11
N LYS A 59 7.21 10.71 -2.08
CA LYS A 59 7.42 11.15 -0.69
C LYS A 59 8.65 10.50 -0.05
N LEU A 60 9.00 9.28 -0.45
CA LEU A 60 10.17 8.56 0.06
C LEU A 60 11.47 9.08 -0.58
N VAL A 61 11.48 9.34 -1.89
CA VAL A 61 12.65 9.88 -2.60
C VAL A 61 13.05 11.27 -2.09
N ARG A 62 12.07 12.12 -1.73
CA ARG A 62 12.34 13.47 -1.23
C ARG A 62 12.93 13.54 0.18
N LYS A 63 13.03 12.43 0.91
CA LYS A 63 13.56 12.41 2.28
C LYS A 63 15.08 12.23 2.38
N GLN A 64 15.81 12.15 1.26
CA GLN A 64 17.27 11.97 1.29
C GLN A 64 18.10 13.26 1.12
N ASP A 65 17.47 14.42 0.96
CA ASP A 65 18.17 15.71 0.74
C ASP A 65 18.05 16.69 1.93
N THR A 66 18.19 16.24 3.18
CA THR A 66 18.31 17.17 4.34
C THR A 66 19.25 16.65 5.41
#